data_AF-A0A6G3CXJ4-F1
#
_entry.id   AF-A0A6G3CXJ4-F1
#
_cell.length_a   1.000
_cell.length_b   1.000
_cell.length_c   1.000
_cell.angle_alpha   90.00
_cell.angle_beta   90.00
_cell.angle_gamma   90.00
#
_symmetry.space_group_name_H-M   'P 1'
#
loop_
_entity.id
_entity.type
_entity.pdbx_description
1 polymer ?
#
loop_
_entity_poly.entity_id
_entity_poly.type
_entity_poly.pdbx_seq_one_letter_code
_entity_poly.pdbx_strand_id
1 'polypeptide(L)'
;MHYTSAAPGDEGTAGRFTAVGPGVSGALLAEIEPLLRHELPDGVADRPSDGELRSLPQSFTYAALSDGSRLVSRSAPVRDTGTGAGPGVRFHAHAVHLPPGVPLPGNRLPVEAWRSPHWVAVTPGGAIPDPLTLPPGPTAVSEGLDDFAVSRGPWLAAVLADLRRASEPTEPGGRPVVLVERQ
;
A
#
# COMPACT_ATOMS: atom_id res chain seq x y z
N MET A 1 9.42 -3.43 6.90
CA MET A 1 9.94 -2.05 6.69
C MET A 1 8.85 -1.06 7.05
N HIS A 2 9.22 0.08 7.63
CA HIS A 2 8.29 1.12 8.06
C HIS A 2 8.77 2.47 7.50
N TYR A 3 7.84 3.25 6.96
CA TYR A 3 8.07 4.57 6.41
C TYR A 3 7.00 5.53 6.94
N THR A 4 7.39 6.74 7.31
CA THR A 4 6.47 7.80 7.72
C THR A 4 6.67 9.01 6.83
N SER A 5 5.57 9.67 6.46
CA SER A 5 5.66 10.99 5.84
C SER A 5 6.27 12.00 6.80
N ALA A 6 6.73 13.13 6.25
CA ALA A 6 7.07 14.29 7.03
C ALA A 6 5.86 14.77 7.85
N ALA A 7 6.15 15.51 8.92
CA ALA A 7 5.10 16.12 9.71
C ALA A 7 4.44 17.26 8.91
N PRO A 8 3.16 17.57 9.17
CA PRO A 8 2.53 18.76 8.61
C PRO A 8 3.36 20.01 8.93
N GLY A 9 3.64 20.85 7.93
CA GLY A 9 4.44 22.07 8.10
C GLY A 9 5.96 21.89 7.94
N ASP A 10 6.47 20.66 7.79
CA ASP A 10 7.86 20.41 7.38
C ASP A 10 8.02 20.55 5.85
N GLU A 11 7.72 21.74 5.31
CA GLU A 11 7.85 22.00 3.88
C GLU A 11 9.29 21.75 3.40
N GLY A 12 9.45 20.80 2.48
CA GLY A 12 10.75 20.43 1.89
C GLY A 12 11.41 19.17 2.45
N THR A 13 10.86 18.55 3.50
CA THR A 13 11.37 17.26 4.00
C THR A 13 10.57 16.12 3.38
N ALA A 14 11.23 15.21 2.66
CA ALA A 14 10.61 13.95 2.25
C ALA A 14 10.33 13.09 3.49
N GLY A 15 9.36 12.16 3.41
CA GLY A 15 9.20 11.15 4.45
C GLY A 15 10.46 10.31 4.64
N ARG A 16 10.51 9.49 5.69
CA ARG A 16 11.69 8.68 6.03
C ARG A 16 11.34 7.26 6.42
N PHE A 17 12.26 6.34 6.16
CA PHE A 17 12.23 5.02 6.76
C PHE A 17 12.52 5.12 8.27
N THR A 18 11.68 4.48 9.07
CA THR A 18 11.81 4.43 10.54
C THR A 18 12.30 3.09 11.04
N ALA A 19 12.13 2.03 10.23
CA ALA A 19 12.67 0.70 10.52
C ALA A 19 12.81 -0.10 9.22
N VAL A 20 13.96 -0.73 9.02
CA VAL A 20 14.27 -1.55 7.83
C VAL A 20 14.76 -2.91 8.31
N GLY A 21 14.24 -3.98 7.70
CA GLY A 21 14.67 -5.35 8.00
C GLY A 21 16.03 -5.66 7.37
N PRO A 22 16.68 -6.76 7.79
CA PRO A 22 17.94 -7.19 7.16
C PRO A 22 17.72 -7.53 5.67
N GLY A 23 18.77 -7.37 4.86
CA GLY A 23 18.76 -7.79 3.46
C GLY A 23 18.21 -6.77 2.44
N VAL A 24 17.76 -5.60 2.89
CA VAL A 24 17.30 -4.52 2.00
C VAL A 24 18.45 -3.52 1.77
N SER A 25 18.94 -3.41 0.54
CA SER A 25 20.05 -2.52 0.19
C SER A 25 19.60 -1.05 0.07
N GLY A 26 20.54 -0.11 0.14
CA GLY A 26 20.25 1.31 -0.06
C GLY A 26 19.67 1.64 -1.45
N ALA A 27 20.15 0.95 -2.50
CA ALA A 27 19.59 1.08 -3.85
C ALA A 27 18.13 0.61 -3.91
N LEU A 28 17.82 -0.49 -3.24
CA LEU A 28 16.46 -1.02 -3.16
C LEU A 28 15.54 -0.09 -2.36
N LEU A 29 16.04 0.53 -1.28
CA LEU A 29 15.28 1.55 -0.55
C LEU A 29 14.94 2.76 -1.43
N ALA A 30 15.88 3.21 -2.26
CA ALA A 30 15.64 4.31 -3.19
C ALA A 30 14.58 3.97 -4.26
N GLU A 31 14.52 2.71 -4.70
CA GLU A 31 13.47 2.21 -5.60
C GLU A 31 12.10 2.08 -4.88
N ILE A 32 12.11 1.61 -3.62
CA ILE A 32 10.90 1.38 -2.83
C ILE A 32 10.26 2.68 -2.35
N GLU A 33 11.04 3.69 -1.98
CA GLU A 33 10.52 4.90 -1.33
C GLU A 33 9.37 5.57 -2.10
N PRO A 34 9.46 5.81 -3.43
CA PRO A 34 8.37 6.42 -4.19
C PRO A 34 7.09 5.58 -4.17
N LEU A 35 7.20 4.24 -4.08
CA LEU A 35 6.06 3.32 -4.05
C LEU A 35 5.32 3.34 -2.70
N LEU A 36 5.96 3.82 -1.63
CA LEU A 36 5.35 3.91 -0.29
C LEU A 36 4.64 5.24 -0.05
N ARG A 37 4.93 6.26 -0.88
CA ARG A 37 4.35 7.59 -0.74
C ARG A 37 2.84 7.52 -0.97
N HIS A 38 2.11 8.24 -0.13
CA HIS A 38 0.67 8.36 -0.21
C HIS A 38 0.30 9.82 -0.04
N GLU A 39 -0.47 10.37 -0.97
CA GLU A 39 -0.96 11.74 -0.86
C GLU A 39 -2.30 11.76 -0.15
N LEU A 40 -2.41 12.56 0.90
CA LEU A 40 -3.68 12.78 1.59
C LEU A 40 -4.53 13.74 0.77
N PRO A 41 -5.88 13.60 0.76
CA PRO A 41 -6.75 14.56 0.13
C PRO A 41 -6.55 15.98 0.69
N ASP A 42 -6.83 16.99 -0.13
CA ASP A 42 -6.90 18.37 0.35
C ASP A 42 -8.00 18.53 1.41
N GLY A 43 -7.78 19.44 2.36
CA GLY A 43 -8.78 19.80 3.36
C GLY A 43 -8.99 18.77 4.48
N VAL A 44 -8.07 17.82 4.65
CA VAL A 44 -8.04 16.97 5.86
C VAL A 44 -7.93 17.86 7.09
N ALA A 45 -8.87 17.69 8.03
CA ALA A 45 -8.88 18.46 9.27
C ALA A 45 -7.60 18.23 10.09
N ASP A 46 -7.10 19.27 10.76
CA ASP A 46 -5.93 19.18 11.66
C ASP A 46 -6.15 18.22 12.84
N ARG A 47 -7.40 18.11 13.30
CA ARG A 47 -7.81 17.24 14.42
C ARG A 47 -9.02 16.40 14.02
N PRO A 48 -8.87 15.42 13.12
CA PRO A 48 -9.99 14.57 12.74
C PRO A 48 -10.42 13.74 13.95
N SER A 49 -11.69 13.37 14.07
CA SER A 49 -12.16 12.30 14.94
C SER A 49 -11.61 10.94 14.48
N ASP A 50 -11.73 9.90 15.32
CA ASP A 50 -11.33 8.55 14.91
C ASP A 50 -12.19 7.98 13.78
N GLY A 51 -13.42 8.48 13.62
CA GLY A 51 -14.27 8.16 12.48
C GLY A 51 -13.74 8.78 11.19
N GLU A 52 -13.46 10.08 11.23
CA GLU A 52 -12.91 10.82 10.08
C GLU A 52 -11.57 10.26 9.64
N LEU A 53 -10.65 10.00 10.58
CA LEU A 53 -9.34 9.41 10.28
C LEU A 53 -9.47 8.03 9.59
N ARG A 54 -10.43 7.19 10.02
CA ARG A 54 -10.67 5.87 9.41
C ARG A 54 -11.34 5.95 8.04
N SER A 55 -12.07 7.03 7.75
CA SER A 55 -12.70 7.27 6.45
C SER A 55 -11.73 7.78 5.39
N LEU A 56 -10.55 8.27 5.79
CA LEU A 56 -9.54 8.74 4.85
C LEU A 56 -9.01 7.58 3.98
N PRO A 57 -8.63 7.85 2.71
CA PRO A 57 -8.11 6.85 1.81
C PRO A 57 -6.91 6.09 2.37
N GLN A 58 -6.79 4.84 1.95
CA GLN A 58 -5.64 4.00 2.24
C GLN A 58 -5.10 3.45 0.93
N SER A 59 -3.79 3.25 0.86
CA SER A 59 -3.15 2.66 -0.32
C SER A 59 -2.72 1.23 -0.03
N PHE A 60 -3.02 0.31 -0.96
CA PHE A 60 -2.37 -0.99 -1.05
C PHE A 60 -1.42 -0.96 -2.23
N THR A 61 -0.24 -1.54 -2.08
CA THR A 61 0.66 -1.69 -3.22
C THR A 61 1.22 -3.09 -3.27
N TYR A 62 1.19 -3.66 -4.47
CA TYR A 62 1.98 -4.81 -4.86
C TYR A 62 2.82 -4.43 -6.07
N ALA A 63 4.14 -4.49 -5.95
CA ALA A 63 5.05 -4.06 -7.00
C ALA A 63 6.14 -5.09 -7.26
N ALA A 64 6.50 -5.25 -8.53
CA ALA A 64 7.73 -5.92 -8.94
C ALA A 64 8.88 -4.92 -8.90
N LEU A 65 10.00 -5.33 -8.30
CA LEU A 65 11.21 -4.53 -8.19
C LEU A 65 12.24 -4.97 -9.23
N SER A 66 13.21 -4.10 -9.50
CA SER A 66 14.23 -4.25 -10.55
C SER A 66 15.12 -5.49 -10.38
N ASP A 67 15.32 -5.96 -9.14
CA ASP A 67 16.07 -7.16 -8.79
C ASP A 67 15.25 -8.46 -8.91
N GLY A 68 14.01 -8.37 -9.40
CA GLY A 68 13.08 -9.49 -9.52
C GLY A 68 12.34 -9.83 -8.23
N SER A 69 12.60 -9.12 -7.14
CA SER A 69 11.87 -9.24 -5.88
C SER A 69 10.47 -8.60 -5.98
N ARG A 70 9.71 -8.68 -4.89
CA ARG A 70 8.38 -8.07 -4.78
C ARG A 70 8.25 -7.23 -3.52
N LEU A 71 7.42 -6.20 -3.60
CA LEU A 71 7.00 -5.39 -2.47
C LEU A 71 5.49 -5.59 -2.25
N VAL A 72 5.09 -5.79 -0.99
CA VAL A 72 3.70 -5.64 -0.55
C VAL A 72 3.66 -4.55 0.50
N SER A 73 2.83 -3.54 0.36
CA SER A 73 2.72 -2.48 1.36
C SER A 73 1.29 -2.00 1.56
N ARG A 74 1.07 -1.44 2.75
CA ARG A 74 -0.12 -0.66 3.09
C ARG A 74 0.29 0.67 3.68
N SER A 75 -0.22 1.75 3.10
CA SER A 75 -0.09 3.10 3.63
C SER A 75 -1.42 3.55 4.21
N ALA A 76 -1.41 4.02 5.46
CA ALA A 76 -2.60 4.45 6.17
C ALA A 76 -2.40 5.83 6.81
N PRO A 77 -3.45 6.65 6.87
CA PRO A 77 -3.44 7.92 7.57
C PRO A 77 -3.36 7.69 9.08
N VAL A 78 -2.54 8.48 9.75
CA VAL A 78 -2.31 8.42 11.20
C VAL A 78 -2.23 9.81 11.78
N ARG A 79 -2.60 9.95 13.05
CA ARG A 79 -2.42 11.20 13.79
C ARG A 79 -0.94 11.49 13.93
N ASP A 80 -0.55 12.73 13.69
CA ASP A 80 0.75 13.18 14.13
C ASP A 80 0.78 13.26 15.65
N THR A 81 1.82 12.68 16.23
CA THR A 81 2.10 12.62 17.67
C THR A 81 3.42 13.31 18.01
N GLY A 82 4.05 13.96 17.02
CA GLY A 82 5.27 14.74 17.18
C GLY A 82 5.07 15.96 18.09
N THR A 83 6.14 16.36 18.78
CA THR A 83 6.12 17.45 19.77
C THR A 83 6.28 18.84 19.15
N GLY A 84 6.50 18.96 17.84
CA GLY A 84 6.93 20.21 17.20
C GLY A 84 5.96 20.87 16.21
N ALA A 85 5.10 20.09 15.54
CA ALA A 85 4.33 20.56 14.37
C ALA A 85 2.85 20.88 14.66
N GLY A 86 2.40 20.71 15.91
CA GLY A 86 0.98 20.77 16.23
C GLY A 86 0.20 19.53 15.75
N PRO A 87 -1.12 19.49 15.97
CA PRO A 87 -1.93 18.36 15.55
C PRO A 87 -2.13 18.37 14.04
N GLY A 88 -2.01 17.19 13.44
CA GLY A 88 -2.34 17.00 12.03
C GLY A 88 -2.38 15.53 11.66
N VAL A 89 -2.51 15.28 10.36
CA VAL A 89 -2.54 13.92 9.79
C VAL A 89 -1.32 13.73 8.92
N ARG A 90 -0.68 12.58 9.11
CA ARG A 90 0.44 12.10 8.30
C ARG A 90 0.09 10.71 7.77
N PHE A 91 0.91 10.12 6.91
CA PHE A 91 0.74 8.70 6.57
C PHE A 91 1.89 7.85 7.11
N HIS A 92 1.55 6.62 7.46
CA HIS A 92 2.49 5.58 7.82
C HIS A 92 2.33 4.42 6.85
N ALA A 93 3.43 3.97 6.25
CA ALA A 93 3.49 2.78 5.43
C ALA A 93 4.16 1.63 6.19
N HIS A 94 3.50 0.47 6.18
CA HIS A 94 4.10 -0.80 6.55
C HIS A 94 4.29 -1.63 5.28
N ALA A 95 5.52 -2.10 5.06
CA ALA A 95 5.90 -2.80 3.84
C ALA A 95 6.69 -4.07 4.12
N VAL A 96 6.40 -5.10 3.34
CA VAL A 96 7.05 -6.41 3.33
C VAL A 96 7.76 -6.58 1.99
N HIS A 97 9.07 -6.82 2.07
CA HIS A 97 9.90 -7.20 0.93
C HIS A 97 9.90 -8.73 0.83
N LEU A 98 9.65 -9.24 -0.36
CA LEU A 98 9.68 -10.66 -0.68
C LEU A 98 10.85 -10.91 -1.63
N PRO A 99 11.86 -11.72 -1.25
CA PRO A 99 13.00 -11.99 -2.11
C PRO A 99 12.60 -12.58 -3.47
N PRO A 100 13.46 -12.47 -4.51
CA PRO A 100 13.18 -13.03 -5.82
C PRO A 100 12.83 -14.51 -5.75
N GLY A 101 11.75 -14.92 -6.42
CA GLY A 101 11.28 -16.30 -6.45
C GLY A 101 10.59 -16.80 -5.19
N VAL A 102 10.47 -15.99 -4.13
CA VAL A 102 9.72 -16.34 -2.92
C VAL A 102 8.26 -15.94 -3.10
N PRO A 103 7.32 -16.91 -3.15
CA PRO A 103 5.90 -16.60 -3.25
C PRO A 103 5.38 -16.02 -1.93
N LEU A 104 4.18 -15.44 -1.98
CA LEU A 104 3.45 -15.13 -0.77
C LEU A 104 3.17 -16.41 0.04
N PRO A 105 3.18 -16.35 1.39
CA PRO A 105 2.86 -17.49 2.23
C PRO A 105 1.52 -18.13 1.85
N GLY A 106 1.52 -19.46 1.67
CA GLY A 106 0.34 -20.20 1.27
C GLY A 106 -0.08 -20.03 -0.20
N ASN A 107 0.83 -19.57 -1.08
CA ASN A 107 0.56 -19.32 -2.50
C ASN A 107 -0.63 -18.37 -2.73
N ARG A 108 -0.80 -17.42 -1.81
CA ARG A 108 -1.91 -16.48 -1.78
C ARG A 108 -1.75 -15.36 -2.78
N LEU A 109 -2.87 -14.77 -3.17
CA LEU A 109 -2.88 -13.56 -3.97
C LEU A 109 -2.55 -12.35 -3.08
N PRO A 110 -1.77 -11.35 -3.57
CA PRO A 110 -1.44 -10.16 -2.78
C PRO A 110 -2.68 -9.46 -2.20
N VAL A 111 -3.77 -9.41 -2.96
CA VAL A 111 -5.02 -8.76 -2.54
C VAL A 111 -5.63 -9.38 -1.27
N GLU A 112 -5.37 -10.66 -0.99
CA GLU A 112 -5.87 -11.34 0.21
C GLU A 112 -5.21 -10.81 1.49
N ALA A 113 -4.01 -10.21 1.36
CA ALA A 113 -3.33 -9.57 2.47
C ALA A 113 -3.85 -8.17 2.77
N TRP A 114 -4.61 -7.51 1.87
CA TRP A 114 -5.01 -6.09 2.00
C TRP A 114 -5.61 -5.72 3.37
N ARG A 115 -6.51 -6.57 3.88
CA ARG A 115 -7.16 -6.37 5.20
C ARG A 115 -6.51 -7.17 6.33
N SER A 116 -5.29 -7.66 6.14
CA SER A 116 -4.59 -8.44 7.17
C SER A 116 -4.45 -7.62 8.47
N PRO A 117 -4.72 -8.21 9.64
CA PRO A 117 -4.51 -7.54 10.93
C PRO A 117 -3.03 -7.27 11.23
N HIS A 118 -2.09 -7.82 10.45
CA HIS A 118 -0.65 -7.59 10.64
C HIS A 118 -0.16 -6.27 10.07
N TRP A 119 -1.00 -5.53 9.33
CA TRP A 119 -0.66 -4.17 8.94
C TRP A 119 -0.70 -3.23 10.14
N VAL A 120 0.46 -2.71 10.51
CA VAL A 120 0.59 -1.72 11.59
C VAL A 120 0.74 -0.31 11.02
N ALA A 121 0.18 0.66 11.74
CA ALA A 121 0.22 2.08 11.38
C ALA A 121 1.23 2.88 12.25
N VAL A 122 2.15 2.17 12.91
CA VAL A 122 3.21 2.76 13.73
C VAL A 122 4.46 1.92 13.62
N THR A 123 5.62 2.54 13.81
CA THR A 123 6.90 1.83 13.93
C THR A 123 6.93 1.07 15.26
N PRO A 124 7.06 -0.26 15.27
CA PRO A 124 7.18 -1.03 16.50
C PRO A 124 8.43 -0.60 17.29
N GLY A 125 8.33 -0.49 18.62
CA GLY A 125 9.45 -0.14 19.51
C GLY A 125 10.43 -1.28 19.80
N GLY A 126 10.36 -2.38 19.06
CA GLY A 126 11.13 -3.61 19.30
C GLY A 126 11.56 -4.29 17.99
N ALA A 127 12.06 -5.53 18.09
CA ALA A 127 12.46 -6.30 16.92
C ALA A 127 11.29 -6.38 15.91
N ILE A 128 11.59 -6.11 14.64
CA ILE A 128 10.62 -6.23 13.55
C ILE A 128 10.24 -7.71 13.46
N PRO A 129 8.96 -8.10 13.67
CA PRO A 129 8.54 -9.49 13.54
C PRO A 129 8.89 -10.03 12.15
N ASP A 130 9.16 -11.33 12.04
CA ASP A 130 9.37 -11.97 10.74
C ASP A 130 8.16 -11.69 9.83
N PRO A 131 8.34 -10.97 8.71
CA PRO A 131 7.24 -10.51 7.89
C PRO A 131 6.55 -11.63 7.09
N LEU A 132 7.06 -12.86 7.12
CA LEU A 132 6.58 -13.98 6.31
C LEU A 132 5.33 -14.70 6.85
N THR A 133 4.66 -14.13 7.85
CA THR A 133 3.39 -14.68 8.37
C THR A 133 2.27 -13.67 8.33
N LEU A 134 2.05 -12.96 7.21
CA LEU A 134 0.84 -12.15 7.03
C LEU A 134 -0.40 -13.09 6.95
N PRO A 135 -1.25 -13.21 7.99
CA PRO A 135 -2.51 -13.93 7.87
C PRO A 135 -3.38 -13.21 6.85
N PRO A 136 -4.36 -13.91 6.25
CA PRO A 136 -5.26 -13.25 5.33
C PRO A 136 -6.05 -12.18 6.09
N GLY A 137 -6.48 -11.14 5.39
CA GLY A 137 -7.55 -10.30 5.90
C GLY A 137 -8.83 -11.11 6.12
N PRO A 138 -9.83 -10.57 6.83
CA PRO A 138 -11.18 -11.13 6.78
C PRO A 138 -11.56 -11.33 5.31
N THR A 139 -12.21 -12.47 5.03
CA THR A 139 -12.65 -12.86 3.70
C THR A 139 -13.25 -11.66 2.99
N ALA A 140 -12.82 -11.41 1.75
CA ALA A 140 -13.42 -10.37 0.93
C ALA A 140 -14.95 -10.54 0.97
N VAL A 141 -15.70 -9.44 1.01
CA VAL A 141 -17.15 -9.49 0.88
C VAL A 141 -17.42 -10.00 -0.54
N SER A 142 -17.64 -11.31 -0.66
CA SER A 142 -17.96 -12.00 -1.91
C SER A 142 -19.44 -11.86 -2.25
N GLU A 143 -20.22 -11.26 -1.36
CA GLU A 143 -21.64 -11.02 -1.56
C GLU A 143 -21.86 -10.16 -2.81
N GLY A 144 -22.56 -10.72 -3.79
CA GLY A 144 -22.81 -10.10 -5.08
C GLY A 144 -21.66 -10.18 -6.09
N LEU A 145 -20.50 -10.77 -5.76
CA LEU A 145 -19.39 -10.90 -6.72
C LEU A 145 -19.72 -11.90 -7.83
N ASP A 146 -20.40 -12.99 -7.49
CA ASP A 146 -20.87 -13.98 -8.47
C ASP A 146 -21.95 -13.37 -9.38
N ASP A 147 -22.92 -12.66 -8.81
CA ASP A 147 -23.96 -11.95 -9.57
C ASP A 147 -23.36 -10.86 -10.47
N PHE A 148 -22.35 -10.14 -9.97
CA PHE A 148 -21.58 -9.20 -10.77
C PHE A 148 -20.87 -9.91 -11.93
N ALA A 149 -20.15 -11.00 -11.66
CA ALA A 149 -19.44 -11.76 -12.69
C ALA A 149 -20.39 -12.32 -13.76
N VAL A 150 -21.54 -12.85 -13.35
CA VAL A 150 -22.59 -13.34 -14.27
C VAL A 150 -23.17 -12.20 -15.11
N SER A 151 -23.56 -11.09 -14.48
CA SER A 151 -24.16 -9.95 -15.21
C SER A 151 -23.19 -9.28 -16.19
N ARG A 152 -21.88 -9.35 -15.93
CA ARG A 152 -20.84 -8.75 -16.79
C ARG A 152 -20.13 -9.77 -17.69
N GLY A 153 -20.43 -11.06 -17.54
CA GLY A 153 -19.78 -12.17 -18.24
C GLY A 153 -19.59 -11.97 -19.75
N PRO A 154 -20.57 -11.44 -20.52
CA PRO A 154 -20.42 -11.21 -21.96
C PRO A 154 -19.27 -10.28 -22.37
N TRP A 155 -18.79 -9.41 -21.48
CA TRP A 155 -17.76 -8.42 -21.80
C TRP A 155 -16.59 -8.39 -20.81
N LEU A 156 -16.72 -9.01 -19.63
CA LEU A 156 -15.71 -8.99 -18.57
C LEU A 156 -14.35 -9.52 -19.04
N ALA A 157 -14.34 -10.65 -19.78
CA ALA A 157 -13.11 -11.24 -20.29
C ALA A 157 -12.36 -10.30 -21.26
N ALA A 158 -13.10 -9.62 -22.14
CA ALA A 158 -12.53 -8.66 -23.09
C ALA A 158 -11.95 -7.44 -22.35
N VAL A 159 -12.68 -6.89 -21.38
CA VAL A 159 -12.21 -5.76 -20.57
C VAL A 159 -10.94 -6.15 -19.79
N LEU A 160 -10.90 -7.31 -19.14
CA LEU A 160 -9.70 -7.76 -18.43
C LEU A 160 -8.50 -7.97 -19.38
N ALA A 161 -8.75 -8.50 -20.58
CA ALA A 161 -7.70 -8.65 -21.59
C ALA A 161 -7.18 -7.29 -22.08
N ASP A 162 -8.06 -6.30 -22.27
CA ASP A 162 -7.67 -4.96 -22.69
C ASP A 162 -6.95 -4.19 -21.58
N LEU A 163 -7.39 -4.32 -20.32
CA LEU A 163 -6.68 -3.77 -19.15
C LEU A 163 -5.28 -4.38 -19.04
N ARG A 164 -5.15 -5.69 -19.21
CA ARG A 164 -3.86 -6.38 -19.23
C ARG A 164 -2.96 -5.81 -20.33
N ARG A 165 -3.46 -5.74 -21.56
CA ARG A 165 -2.74 -5.20 -22.72
C ARG A 165 -2.32 -3.74 -22.51
N ALA A 166 -3.17 -2.93 -21.88
CA ALA A 166 -2.88 -1.54 -21.57
C ALA A 166 -1.85 -1.39 -20.44
N SER A 167 -1.78 -2.36 -19.53
CA SER A 167 -0.83 -2.40 -18.40
C SER A 167 0.51 -3.05 -18.73
N GLU A 168 0.59 -3.85 -19.81
CA GLU A 168 1.83 -4.49 -20.23
C GLU A 168 2.82 -3.41 -20.71
N PRO A 169 4.07 -3.39 -20.19
CA PRO A 169 5.05 -2.39 -20.56
C PRO A 169 5.57 -2.70 -21.97
N THR A 170 4.93 -2.13 -22.98
CA THR A 170 5.44 -2.14 -24.37
C THR A 170 6.69 -1.26 -24.50
N GLU A 171 6.88 -0.29 -23.60
CA GLU A 171 8.02 0.64 -23.52
C GLU A 171 8.34 0.96 -22.05
N PRO A 172 9.60 1.28 -21.68
CA PRO A 172 9.92 1.83 -20.37
C PRO A 172 9.17 3.15 -20.16
N GLY A 173 8.22 3.17 -19.22
CA GLY A 173 7.31 4.30 -18.97
C GLY A 173 5.84 4.05 -19.34
N GLY A 174 5.42 2.79 -19.43
CA GLY A 174 4.02 2.39 -19.62
C GLY A 174 3.05 3.22 -18.77
N ARG A 175 1.98 3.72 -19.39
CA ARG A 175 1.02 4.62 -18.73
C ARG A 175 0.20 3.83 -17.71
N PRO A 176 0.03 4.33 -16.47
CA PRO A 176 -0.78 3.63 -15.48
C PRO A 176 -2.24 3.56 -15.93
N VAL A 177 -2.85 2.39 -15.75
CA VAL A 177 -4.29 2.22 -15.92
C VAL A 177 -4.96 2.54 -14.59
N VAL A 178 -5.83 3.56 -14.59
CA VAL A 178 -6.59 3.96 -13.39
C VAL A 178 -8.04 3.53 -13.56
N LEU A 179 -8.50 2.66 -12.66
CA LEU A 179 -9.91 2.27 -12.57
C LEU A 179 -10.59 3.14 -11.50
N VAL A 180 -11.62 3.87 -11.91
CA VAL A 180 -12.44 4.70 -11.03
C VAL A 180 -13.87 4.19 -11.05
N GLU A 181 -14.46 4.01 -9.86
CA GLU A 181 -15.89 3.85 -9.74
C GLU A 181 -16.56 5.22 -9.93
N ARG A 182 -17.55 5.31 -10.83
CA ARG A 182 -18.34 6.53 -10.98
C ARG A 182 -19.47 6.50 -9.95
N GLN A 183 -19.46 7.50 -9.07
CA GLN A 183 -20.57 7.81 -8.16
C GLN A 183 -21.77 8.36 -8.94
#